data_AF-A0A9N9GDU1-F1
#
_entry.id   AF-A0A9N9GDU1-F1
#
_cell.length_a   1.000
_cell.length_b   1.000
_cell.length_c   1.000
_cell.angle_alpha   90.00
_cell.angle_beta   90.00
_cell.angle_gamma   90.00
#
_symmetry.space_group_name_H-M   'P 1'
#
loop_
_entity.id
_entity.type
_entity.pdbx_description
1 polymer ?
#
loop_
_entity_poly.entity_id
_entity_poly.type
_entity_poly.pdbx_seq_one_letter_code
_entity_poly.pdbx_strand_id
1 'polypeptide(L)'
;MPRFFPQPTGKLHSVVAGLLKGKIYKKPPPWYPVMNLIPPGPSLIRGGISFAATPHSLTPTTVSSVPANDSSIIPSKFPSSMVSPDDASATVSSDDTSAAVSSDNASSAVSSDNASSAVSSDYSISSYTCWCVIYLVAAYVSHVATSLPLPTTNTKKGRSHSSKHLRQKHARPQPIVYPEDRLRRIFYRDHPYELLRPQVLIEKDAPRRTIWDSLTHKGEAPSDITGESVIQYQLHLMSNGSSERDAYVVACREFYAVRAREEVEQRVAEEQARAFGAKRVNSETIKAIRKETKVIRKTLKDVVQNTLRLNARRVGV
;
A
#
# COMPACT_ATOMS: atom_id res chain seq x y z
N MET A 1 -10.78 51.28 28.48
CA MET A 1 -11.37 49.93 28.38
C MET A 1 -10.25 48.90 28.45
N PRO A 2 -10.07 48.16 29.56
CA PRO A 2 -9.06 47.11 29.60
C PRO A 2 -9.57 45.89 28.80
N ARG A 3 -8.76 45.42 27.84
CA ARG A 3 -9.04 44.23 27.03
C ARG A 3 -8.88 42.98 27.90
N PHE A 4 -9.98 42.28 28.14
CA PHE A 4 -10.00 41.00 28.83
C PHE A 4 -9.48 39.91 27.89
N PHE A 5 -8.26 39.43 28.11
CA PHE A 5 -7.77 38.20 27.48
C PHE A 5 -8.27 37.01 28.32
N PRO A 6 -9.17 36.14 27.83
CA PRO A 6 -9.57 34.97 28.60
C PRO A 6 -8.39 33.99 28.71
N GLN A 7 -8.04 33.69 29.96
CA GLN A 7 -7.08 32.65 30.34
C GLN A 7 -7.63 31.24 30.00
N PRO A 8 -6.75 30.24 29.83
CA PRO A 8 -7.13 28.90 29.38
C PRO A 8 -8.21 28.29 30.28
N THR A 9 -9.13 27.57 29.63
CA THR A 9 -10.44 27.05 30.07
C THR A 9 -10.51 26.27 31.39
N GLY A 10 -9.40 25.98 32.06
CA GLY A 10 -9.35 25.24 33.33
C GLY A 10 -9.93 25.98 34.54
N LYS A 11 -10.30 27.27 34.41
CA LYS A 11 -10.84 28.08 35.51
C LYS A 11 -12.26 28.59 35.27
N LEU A 12 -12.92 28.23 34.17
CA LEU A 12 -14.22 28.78 33.79
C LEU A 12 -15.29 28.50 34.85
N HIS A 13 -15.38 27.25 35.32
CA HIS A 13 -16.28 26.87 36.41
C HIS A 13 -16.01 27.69 37.69
N SER A 14 -14.73 27.89 38.05
CA SER A 14 -14.36 28.67 39.25
C SER A 14 -14.69 30.16 39.13
N VAL A 15 -14.57 30.74 37.92
CA VAL A 15 -14.91 32.13 37.64
C VAL A 15 -16.42 32.34 37.76
N VAL A 16 -17.22 31.46 37.14
CA VAL A 16 -18.68 31.54 37.21
C VAL A 16 -19.20 31.22 38.61
N ALA A 17 -18.56 30.32 39.35
CA ALA A 17 -18.83 30.11 40.77
C ALA A 17 -18.61 31.39 41.59
N GLY A 18 -17.55 32.14 41.29
CA GLY A 18 -17.28 33.46 41.89
C GLY A 18 -18.36 34.51 41.54
N LEU A 19 -18.83 34.55 40.30
CA LEU A 19 -19.88 35.48 39.85
C LEU A 19 -21.26 35.15 40.44
N LEU A 20 -21.58 33.87 40.61
CA LEU A 20 -22.79 33.41 41.30
C LEU A 20 -22.71 33.74 42.80
N LYS A 21 -21.55 33.50 43.44
CA LYS A 21 -21.31 33.85 44.85
C LYS A 21 -21.40 35.36 45.10
N GLY A 22 -20.89 36.17 44.17
CA GLY A 22 -20.99 37.63 44.19
C GLY A 22 -22.37 38.18 43.82
N LYS A 23 -23.37 37.32 43.56
CA LYS A 23 -24.73 37.68 43.10
C LYS A 23 -24.77 38.55 41.83
N ILE A 24 -23.69 38.56 41.04
CA ILE A 24 -23.62 39.22 39.74
C ILE A 24 -24.46 38.42 38.72
N TYR A 25 -24.43 37.09 38.85
CA TYR A 25 -25.37 36.20 38.16
C TYR A 25 -26.49 35.74 39.10
N LYS A 26 -27.73 35.88 38.63
CA LYS A 26 -28.93 35.45 39.37
C LYS A 26 -29.25 33.97 39.17
N LYS A 27 -28.88 33.40 38.02
CA LYS A 27 -29.13 32.00 37.65
C LYS A 27 -27.85 31.40 37.06
N PRO A 28 -27.51 30.14 37.37
CA PRO A 28 -26.38 29.48 36.76
C PRO A 28 -26.64 29.26 35.26
N PRO A 29 -25.62 29.39 34.40
CA PRO A 29 -25.72 29.00 33.00
C PRO A 29 -26.09 27.52 32.83
N PRO A 30 -26.82 27.12 31.76
CA PRO A 30 -27.25 25.73 31.55
C PRO A 30 -26.12 24.70 31.53
N TRP A 31 -24.91 25.09 31.11
CA TRP A 31 -23.74 24.23 31.05
C TRP A 31 -22.97 24.12 32.38
N TYR A 32 -23.23 24.99 33.37
CA TYR A 32 -22.50 25.03 34.65
C TYR A 32 -22.58 23.72 35.44
N PRO A 33 -23.76 23.11 35.67
CA PRO A 33 -23.84 21.81 36.35
C PRO A 33 -23.14 20.69 35.56
N VAL A 34 -23.15 20.74 34.22
CA VAL A 34 -22.47 19.76 33.36
C VAL A 34 -20.95 19.83 33.52
N MET A 35 -20.37 21.02 33.65
CA MET A 35 -18.92 21.18 33.91
C MET A 35 -18.50 20.68 35.29
N ASN A 36 -19.40 20.67 36.27
CA ASN A 36 -19.12 20.10 37.59
C ASN A 36 -19.16 18.56 37.55
N LEU A 37 -20.04 18.00 36.72
CA LEU A 37 -20.14 16.55 36.49
C LEU A 37 -18.98 16.01 35.63
N ILE A 38 -18.52 16.80 34.65
CA ILE A 38 -17.45 16.42 33.72
C ILE A 38 -16.39 17.53 33.75
N PRO A 39 -15.49 17.53 34.76
CA PRO A 39 -14.46 18.55 34.88
C PRO A 39 -13.49 18.47 33.68
N PRO A 40 -13.02 19.62 33.15
CA PRO A 40 -12.00 19.60 32.11
C PRO A 40 -10.72 18.94 32.65
N GLY A 41 -10.00 18.21 31.79
CA GLY A 41 -8.78 17.51 32.16
C GLY A 41 -7.75 18.43 32.84
N PRO A 42 -6.97 17.91 33.81
CA PRO A 42 -5.91 18.69 34.47
C PRO A 42 -4.92 19.22 33.42
N SER A 43 -4.20 20.30 33.80
CA SER A 43 -3.35 21.13 32.94
C SER A 43 -2.46 20.36 31.95
N LEU A 44 -2.03 21.07 30.89
CA LEU A 44 -1.14 20.64 29.79
C LEU A 44 0.27 20.20 30.25
N ILE A 45 0.34 19.30 31.24
CA ILE A 45 1.57 18.66 31.66
C ILE A 45 1.87 17.61 30.60
N ARG A 46 3.02 17.76 29.95
CA ARG A 46 3.54 16.82 28.97
C ARG A 46 3.97 15.54 29.69
N GLY A 47 3.03 14.61 29.86
CA GLY A 47 3.30 13.29 30.43
C GLY A 47 4.42 12.59 29.66
N GLY A 48 5.34 11.95 30.39
CA GLY A 48 6.32 11.07 29.77
C GLY A 48 5.60 9.92 29.07
N ILE A 49 5.89 9.68 27.79
CA ILE A 49 5.32 8.56 27.04
C ILE A 49 6.12 7.32 27.43
N SER A 50 5.58 6.46 28.30
CA SER A 50 6.19 5.18 28.71
C SER A 50 5.80 4.01 27.81
N PHE A 51 4.90 4.21 26.85
CA PHE A 51 4.51 3.18 25.89
C PHE A 51 5.52 3.10 24.74
N ALA A 52 6.45 2.15 24.84
CA ALA A 52 7.12 1.61 23.67
C ALA A 52 6.10 0.75 22.91
N ALA A 53 5.35 1.37 22.00
CA ALA A 53 4.53 0.65 21.04
C ALA A 53 5.45 -0.04 20.03
N THR A 54 6.11 -1.13 20.44
CA THR A 54 6.69 -2.13 19.53
C THR A 54 5.64 -3.22 19.33
N PRO A 55 5.24 -3.50 18.09
CA PRO A 55 4.18 -4.46 17.81
C PRO A 55 4.76 -5.88 17.73
N HIS A 56 4.03 -6.85 18.27
CA HIS A 56 4.22 -8.30 18.16
C HIS A 56 5.26 -8.96 19.08
N SER A 57 4.94 -9.07 20.37
CA SER A 57 5.20 -10.31 21.11
C SER A 57 3.86 -10.91 21.50
N LEU A 58 3.38 -11.90 20.75
CA LEU A 58 2.25 -12.71 21.18
C LEU A 58 2.69 -13.53 22.41
N THR A 59 2.24 -13.12 23.59
CA THR A 59 2.33 -13.94 24.81
C THR A 59 0.92 -13.99 25.43
N PRO A 60 0.38 -15.17 25.77
CA PRO A 60 -0.91 -15.30 26.43
C PRO A 60 -0.70 -15.44 27.94
N THR A 61 -1.03 -14.41 28.72
CA THR A 61 -1.05 -14.44 30.20
C THR A 61 -1.59 -13.09 30.67
N THR A 62 -2.49 -12.92 31.63
CA THR A 62 -3.22 -13.79 32.55
C THR A 62 -4.36 -12.92 33.09
N VAL A 63 -5.60 -13.39 32.99
CA VAL A 63 -6.75 -12.70 33.60
C VAL A 63 -6.71 -12.98 35.10
N SER A 64 -6.46 -11.94 35.89
CA SER A 64 -6.58 -12.01 37.35
C SER A 64 -8.05 -12.13 37.75
N SER A 65 -8.40 -13.31 38.25
CA SER A 65 -9.47 -13.58 39.21
C SER A 65 -9.60 -12.50 40.29
N VAL A 66 -10.83 -12.16 40.74
CA VAL A 66 -11.48 -12.49 42.05
C VAL A 66 -12.99 -12.06 42.00
N PRO A 67 -13.87 -12.39 42.97
CA PRO A 67 -14.69 -13.60 43.06
C PRO A 67 -16.21 -13.37 42.90
N ALA A 68 -16.93 -14.48 42.74
CA ALA A 68 -18.38 -14.56 42.90
C ALA A 68 -18.81 -14.22 44.33
N ASN A 69 -19.93 -13.49 44.46
CA ASN A 69 -20.82 -13.66 45.61
C ASN A 69 -22.27 -13.59 45.16
N ASP A 70 -23.02 -14.55 45.68
CA ASP A 70 -24.35 -15.01 45.31
C ASP A 70 -25.43 -14.25 46.09
N SER A 71 -26.63 -14.11 45.51
CA SER A 71 -27.97 -14.21 46.16
C SER A 71 -29.10 -13.37 45.53
N SER A 72 -30.09 -14.13 45.04
CA SER A 72 -31.55 -13.97 45.21
C SER A 72 -32.43 -13.15 44.22
N ILE A 73 -33.25 -13.90 43.44
CA ILE A 73 -34.75 -13.95 43.40
C ILE A 73 -35.47 -12.60 43.10
N ILE A 74 -36.21 -12.37 41.98
CA ILE A 74 -37.57 -12.86 41.56
C ILE A 74 -37.82 -12.52 40.06
N PRO A 75 -38.64 -13.31 39.30
CA PRO A 75 -38.83 -13.18 37.85
C PRO A 75 -40.13 -12.46 37.41
N SER A 76 -40.15 -11.93 36.18
CA SER A 76 -41.37 -11.62 35.42
C SER A 76 -41.06 -11.70 33.90
N LYS A 77 -41.53 -12.76 33.21
CA LYS A 77 -42.83 -12.89 32.54
C LYS A 77 -42.90 -12.10 31.23
N PHE A 78 -42.68 -12.76 30.10
CA PHE A 78 -43.50 -12.66 28.87
C PHE A 78 -43.33 -13.93 28.01
N PRO A 79 -44.36 -14.36 27.26
CA PRO A 79 -44.61 -15.76 26.92
C PRO A 79 -44.11 -16.22 25.54
N SER A 80 -43.94 -17.53 25.41
CA SER A 80 -43.93 -18.28 24.15
C SER A 80 -45.35 -18.64 23.69
N SER A 81 -45.59 -18.54 22.39
CA SER A 81 -46.56 -19.30 21.57
C SER A 81 -46.25 -18.93 20.12
N MET A 82 -46.25 -19.74 19.07
CA MET A 82 -46.74 -21.10 18.75
C MET A 82 -46.08 -21.43 17.39
N VAL A 83 -45.55 -22.64 17.13
CA VAL A 83 -46.18 -23.78 16.39
C VAL A 83 -46.65 -23.38 14.97
N SER A 84 -46.41 -24.07 13.84
CA SER A 84 -45.47 -25.09 13.35
C SER A 84 -45.61 -25.07 11.79
N PRO A 85 -45.45 -26.17 10.99
CA PRO A 85 -44.65 -26.19 9.76
C PRO A 85 -45.52 -26.27 8.48
N ASP A 86 -44.93 -26.23 7.29
CA ASP A 86 -45.52 -26.90 6.12
C ASP A 86 -44.44 -27.25 5.07
N ASP A 87 -44.65 -28.45 4.53
CA ASP A 87 -43.86 -29.21 3.56
C ASP A 87 -43.76 -28.57 2.17
N ALA A 88 -42.67 -28.87 1.45
CA ALA A 88 -42.74 -29.25 0.02
C ALA A 88 -41.40 -29.81 -0.48
N SER A 89 -41.36 -31.13 -0.59
CA SER A 89 -40.44 -31.91 -1.41
C SER A 89 -40.62 -31.63 -2.91
N ALA A 90 -39.53 -31.54 -3.67
CA ALA A 90 -39.51 -31.93 -5.07
C ALA A 90 -38.09 -32.32 -5.52
N THR A 91 -37.89 -33.62 -5.63
CA THR A 91 -36.86 -34.30 -6.42
C THR A 91 -37.25 -34.28 -7.90
N VAL A 92 -36.38 -33.84 -8.81
CA VAL A 92 -36.41 -34.30 -10.22
C VAL A 92 -34.97 -34.39 -10.76
N SER A 93 -34.71 -35.54 -11.38
CA SER A 93 -33.48 -35.99 -12.03
C SER A 93 -33.52 -35.74 -13.54
N SER A 94 -32.32 -35.55 -14.12
CA SER A 94 -31.83 -35.92 -15.47
C SER A 94 -32.61 -35.54 -16.74
N ASP A 95 -31.90 -34.98 -17.73
CA ASP A 95 -31.68 -35.67 -19.02
C ASP A 95 -30.57 -35.03 -19.88
N ASP A 96 -29.83 -35.93 -20.55
CA ASP A 96 -28.77 -35.73 -21.53
C ASP A 96 -29.25 -35.03 -22.81
N THR A 97 -28.38 -34.26 -23.46
CA THR A 97 -28.30 -34.24 -24.94
C THR A 97 -26.95 -33.70 -25.41
N SER A 98 -26.15 -34.61 -25.97
CA SER A 98 -24.96 -34.37 -26.79
C SER A 98 -25.33 -33.77 -28.15
N ALA A 99 -24.67 -32.68 -28.55
CA ALA A 99 -24.62 -32.24 -29.93
C ALA A 99 -23.18 -31.90 -30.32
N ALA A 100 -22.53 -32.87 -30.97
CA ALA A 100 -21.34 -32.65 -31.76
C ALA A 100 -21.73 -32.01 -33.09
N VAL A 101 -21.08 -30.91 -33.47
CA VAL A 101 -21.03 -30.47 -34.86
C VAL A 101 -19.62 -29.96 -35.16
N SER A 102 -18.88 -30.77 -35.88
CA SER A 102 -17.73 -30.38 -36.70
C SER A 102 -18.22 -30.20 -38.14
N SER A 103 -17.76 -29.16 -38.82
CA SER A 103 -17.56 -29.16 -40.28
C SER A 103 -16.76 -27.93 -40.72
N ASP A 104 -15.51 -28.18 -41.07
CA ASP A 104 -14.86 -27.92 -42.36
C ASP A 104 -14.95 -26.55 -43.04
N ASN A 105 -13.76 -25.93 -43.20
CA ASN A 105 -13.14 -25.46 -44.45
C ASN A 105 -12.11 -24.36 -44.13
N ALA A 106 -11.03 -24.10 -44.86
CA ALA A 106 -10.24 -24.79 -45.87
C ALA A 106 -9.04 -23.85 -46.13
N SER A 107 -7.83 -24.39 -46.03
CA SER A 107 -6.69 -24.22 -46.94
C SER A 107 -6.25 -22.83 -47.45
N SER A 108 -5.03 -22.43 -47.06
CA SER A 108 -3.99 -21.94 -47.98
C SER A 108 -2.61 -22.09 -47.30
N ALA A 109 -1.84 -23.14 -47.62
CA ALA A 109 -0.85 -23.20 -48.69
C ALA A 109 0.35 -22.24 -48.48
N VAL A 110 1.51 -22.77 -48.05
CA VAL A 110 2.75 -22.79 -48.85
C VAL A 110 3.80 -23.74 -48.23
N SER A 111 4.28 -24.64 -49.08
CA SER A 111 5.38 -25.60 -48.93
C SER A 111 6.74 -24.88 -48.76
N SER A 112 7.60 -25.35 -47.86
CA SER A 112 8.72 -26.29 -48.05
C SER A 112 10.01 -25.68 -48.61
N ASP A 113 11.12 -26.15 -48.00
CA ASP A 113 12.50 -26.25 -48.51
C ASP A 113 13.52 -25.40 -47.72
N ASN A 114 14.32 -26.05 -46.88
CA ASN A 114 15.68 -26.37 -47.32
C ASN A 114 16.41 -27.32 -46.39
N ALA A 115 17.12 -28.25 -47.02
CA ALA A 115 17.94 -29.28 -46.44
C ALA A 115 19.40 -28.82 -46.24
N SER A 116 20.06 -29.47 -45.29
CA SER A 116 21.49 -29.86 -45.30
C SER A 116 22.57 -28.75 -45.32
N SER A 117 23.41 -28.70 -44.29
CA SER A 117 24.78 -29.27 -44.36
C SER A 117 25.66 -28.82 -43.20
N ALA A 118 26.50 -29.76 -42.76
CA ALA A 118 27.62 -29.57 -41.85
C ALA A 118 28.80 -28.82 -42.51
N VAL A 119 29.82 -28.52 -41.69
CA VAL A 119 31.25 -28.22 -41.94
C VAL A 119 31.62 -26.92 -41.19
N SER A 120 32.23 -27.03 -40.01
CA SER A 120 33.68 -27.10 -39.74
C SER A 120 34.45 -25.83 -40.11
N SER A 121 34.99 -25.20 -39.04
CA SER A 121 36.33 -24.59 -38.94
C SER A 121 36.91 -23.89 -40.17
N ASP A 122 37.11 -22.57 -40.07
CA ASP A 122 38.39 -21.99 -40.43
C ASP A 122 38.74 -20.77 -39.57
N TYR A 123 39.94 -20.87 -39.01
CA TYR A 123 40.60 -19.96 -38.11
C TYR A 123 41.47 -19.02 -38.96
N SER A 124 41.14 -17.73 -39.02
CA SER A 124 41.99 -16.72 -39.68
C SER A 124 42.35 -15.62 -38.70
N ILE A 125 43.58 -15.71 -38.19
CA ILE A 125 44.29 -14.68 -37.45
C ILE A 125 44.49 -13.46 -38.37
N SER A 126 43.93 -12.32 -38.02
CA SER A 126 44.48 -11.03 -38.45
C SER A 126 44.12 -9.92 -37.45
N SER A 127 45.14 -9.13 -37.13
CA SER A 127 45.14 -7.79 -36.53
C SER A 127 45.02 -7.52 -35.02
N TYR A 128 45.13 -8.49 -34.10
CA TYR A 128 45.12 -8.16 -32.65
C TYR A 128 46.29 -8.67 -31.81
N THR A 129 47.45 -8.93 -32.41
CA THR A 129 48.70 -9.24 -31.68
C THR A 129 49.58 -8.02 -31.40
N CYS A 130 49.11 -6.79 -31.64
CA CYS A 130 49.93 -5.58 -31.45
C CYS A 130 49.51 -4.69 -30.27
N TRP A 131 48.42 -5.00 -29.56
CA TRP A 131 47.98 -4.19 -28.40
C TRP A 131 48.12 -4.89 -27.04
N CYS A 132 48.27 -6.22 -27.00
CA CYS A 132 48.43 -6.95 -25.73
C CYS A 132 49.85 -6.85 -25.14
N VAL A 133 50.91 -6.74 -25.96
CA VAL A 133 52.29 -6.68 -25.44
C VAL A 133 52.64 -5.30 -24.88
N ILE A 134 52.05 -4.23 -25.41
CA ILE A 134 52.21 -2.87 -24.86
C ILE A 134 51.52 -2.72 -23.51
N TYR A 135 50.33 -3.32 -23.34
CA TYR A 135 49.62 -3.31 -22.06
C TYR A 135 50.31 -4.15 -20.98
N LEU A 136 50.99 -5.24 -21.34
CA LEU A 136 51.69 -6.10 -20.37
C LEU A 136 52.99 -5.48 -19.82
N VAL A 137 53.70 -4.65 -20.60
CA VAL A 137 54.89 -3.93 -20.10
C VAL A 137 54.50 -2.71 -19.25
N ALA A 138 53.41 -2.02 -19.61
CA ALA A 138 52.88 -0.91 -18.80
C ALA A 138 52.34 -1.39 -17.44
N ALA A 139 51.71 -2.58 -17.39
CA ALA A 139 51.24 -3.17 -16.13
C ALA A 139 52.40 -3.64 -15.23
N TYR A 140 53.55 -4.01 -15.79
CA TYR A 140 54.70 -4.51 -15.01
C TYR A 140 55.57 -3.40 -14.42
N VAL A 141 55.71 -2.25 -15.08
CA VAL A 141 56.47 -1.10 -14.54
C VAL A 141 55.67 -0.31 -13.50
N SER A 142 54.33 -0.39 -13.51
CA SER A 142 53.49 0.22 -12.46
C SER A 142 53.40 -0.60 -11.16
N HIS A 143 53.97 -1.81 -11.11
CA HIS A 143 53.86 -2.69 -9.94
C HIS A 143 55.06 -2.65 -8.96
N VAL A 144 56.05 -1.78 -9.19
CA VAL A 144 57.28 -1.69 -8.35
C VAL A 144 57.38 -0.38 -7.54
N ALA A 145 56.39 0.51 -7.60
CA ALA A 145 56.30 1.64 -6.68
C ALA A 145 55.43 1.28 -5.47
N THR A 146 55.98 0.50 -4.54
CA THR A 146 55.51 0.43 -3.15
C THR A 146 55.65 1.81 -2.52
N SER A 147 54.66 2.68 -2.75
CA SER A 147 54.44 3.85 -1.90
C SER A 147 53.59 3.40 -0.72
N LEU A 148 54.24 3.44 0.44
CA LEU A 148 53.65 3.29 1.76
C LEU A 148 52.33 4.08 1.81
N PRO A 149 51.16 3.46 2.08
CA PRO A 149 49.96 4.22 2.37
C PRO A 149 50.17 4.89 3.72
N LEU A 150 50.45 6.19 3.70
CA LEU A 150 50.37 7.01 4.91
C LEU A 150 48.97 6.80 5.50
N PRO A 151 48.85 6.40 6.78
CA PRO A 151 47.55 6.35 7.43
C PRO A 151 47.04 7.77 7.46
N THR A 152 46.05 8.09 6.61
CA THR A 152 45.24 9.28 6.82
C THR A 152 44.44 9.04 8.08
N THR A 153 45.04 9.33 9.23
CA THR A 153 44.33 9.49 10.49
C THR A 153 43.46 10.73 10.30
N ASN A 154 42.34 10.57 9.61
CA ASN A 154 41.25 11.53 9.61
C ASN A 154 40.60 11.43 11.00
N THR A 155 41.36 11.78 12.03
CA THR A 155 40.90 11.97 13.38
C THR A 155 40.14 13.28 13.38
N LYS A 156 38.95 13.25 12.78
CA LYS A 156 37.91 14.20 13.15
C LYS A 156 37.72 13.97 14.65
N LYS A 157 38.34 14.82 15.48
CA LYS A 157 38.08 14.88 16.92
C LYS A 157 36.56 14.95 17.06
N GLY A 158 35.94 13.84 17.43
CA GLY A 158 34.51 13.81 17.72
C GLY A 158 34.26 14.90 18.73
N ARG A 159 33.44 15.90 18.37
CA ARG A 159 33.11 17.01 19.27
C ARG A 159 32.69 16.40 20.61
N SER A 160 33.43 16.69 21.68
CA SER A 160 33.14 16.12 23.00
C SER A 160 31.66 16.34 23.33
N HIS A 161 30.91 15.24 23.43
CA HIS A 161 29.48 15.25 23.78
C HIS A 161 29.29 15.38 25.29
N SER A 162 30.36 15.58 26.07
CA SER A 162 30.34 15.60 27.54
C SER A 162 29.37 16.63 28.11
N SER A 163 29.20 17.79 27.45
CA SER A 163 28.27 18.83 27.89
C SER A 163 26.84 18.69 27.34
N LYS A 164 26.60 17.77 26.39
CA LYS A 164 25.28 17.56 25.77
C LYS A 164 24.37 16.63 26.57
N HIS A 165 24.92 15.83 27.48
CA HIS A 165 24.18 14.92 28.35
C HIS A 165 23.45 15.66 29.51
N LEU A 166 23.80 16.92 29.75
CA LEU A 166 23.16 17.78 30.75
C LEU A 166 21.81 18.38 30.27
N ARG A 167 21.54 18.34 28.95
CA ARG A 167 20.27 18.82 28.39
C ARG A 167 19.30 17.65 28.23
N GLN A 168 18.28 17.60 29.08
CA GLN A 168 17.21 16.63 28.94
C GLN A 168 16.49 16.86 27.60
N LYS A 169 16.42 15.82 26.75
CA LYS A 169 15.61 15.86 25.53
C LYS A 169 14.14 15.87 25.95
N HIS A 170 13.34 16.76 25.38
CA HIS A 170 11.88 16.69 25.54
C HIS A 170 11.38 15.34 25.02
N ALA A 171 10.53 14.65 25.78
CA ALA A 171 10.02 13.31 25.47
C ALA A 171 9.20 13.25 24.16
N ARG A 172 9.81 13.05 23.01
CA ARG A 172 9.07 12.97 21.72
C ARG A 172 8.21 11.70 21.68
N PRO A 173 7.05 11.70 21.00
CA PRO A 173 6.36 10.46 20.69
C PRO A 173 7.30 9.54 19.91
N GLN A 174 7.26 8.26 20.23
CA GLN A 174 8.03 7.26 19.50
C GLN A 174 7.44 7.11 18.09
N PRO A 175 8.26 6.93 17.04
CA PRO A 175 7.76 6.64 15.71
C PRO A 175 7.07 5.27 15.72
N ILE A 176 5.88 5.19 15.13
CA ILE A 176 5.16 3.94 14.92
C ILE A 176 5.74 3.30 13.67
N VAL A 177 6.34 2.11 13.82
CA VAL A 177 6.97 1.37 12.72
C VAL A 177 6.39 -0.05 12.72
N TYR A 178 5.89 -0.46 11.56
CA TYR A 178 5.32 -1.79 11.37
C TYR A 178 6.30 -2.70 10.62
N PRO A 179 6.38 -4.00 10.95
CA PRO A 179 7.22 -4.94 10.21
C PRO A 179 6.83 -5.03 8.71
N GLU A 180 5.55 -4.86 8.40
CA GLU A 180 4.98 -4.86 7.05
C GLU A 180 5.47 -3.69 6.19
N ASP A 181 5.92 -2.58 6.79
CA ASP A 181 6.42 -1.41 6.06
C ASP A 181 7.69 -1.73 5.25
N ARG A 182 8.46 -2.73 5.70
CA ARG A 182 9.59 -3.26 4.92
C ARG A 182 9.10 -4.07 3.73
N LEU A 183 8.10 -4.92 3.93
CA LEU A 183 7.52 -5.77 2.89
C LEU A 183 6.84 -4.93 1.79
N ARG A 184 6.07 -3.90 2.17
CA ARG A 184 5.50 -2.89 1.25
C ARG A 184 6.55 -2.31 0.31
N ARG A 185 7.67 -1.84 0.88
CA ARG A 185 8.74 -1.21 0.09
C ARG A 185 9.35 -2.17 -0.92
N ILE A 186 9.52 -3.44 -0.56
CA ILE A 186 10.06 -4.46 -1.47
C ILE A 186 9.04 -4.75 -2.57
N PHE A 187 7.79 -5.04 -2.20
CA PHE A 187 6.73 -5.39 -3.14
C PHE A 187 6.51 -4.31 -4.21
N TYR A 188 6.32 -3.04 -3.82
CA TYR A 188 6.05 -1.96 -4.78
C TYR A 188 7.30 -1.51 -5.55
N ARG A 189 8.51 -1.81 -5.06
CA ARG A 189 9.74 -1.62 -5.83
C ARG A 189 9.82 -2.63 -6.96
N ASP A 190 9.51 -3.89 -6.67
CA ASP A 190 9.58 -4.97 -7.65
C ASP A 190 8.37 -4.90 -8.62
N HIS A 191 7.24 -4.34 -8.19
CA HIS A 191 6.00 -4.19 -8.96
C HIS A 191 5.59 -2.71 -9.13
N PRO A 192 6.32 -1.91 -9.92
CA PRO A 192 6.03 -0.48 -10.07
C PRO A 192 4.65 -0.21 -10.68
N TYR A 193 4.14 -1.12 -11.51
CA TYR A 193 2.84 -0.96 -12.17
C TYR A 193 1.64 -1.23 -11.27
N GLU A 194 1.82 -1.87 -10.11
CA GLU A 194 0.74 -1.98 -9.12
C GLU A 194 0.41 -0.61 -8.50
N LEU A 195 1.34 0.35 -8.52
CA LEU A 195 1.08 1.74 -8.11
C LEU A 195 0.17 2.49 -9.08
N LEU A 196 0.07 2.06 -10.34
CA LEU A 196 -0.84 2.67 -11.31
C LEU A 196 -2.29 2.22 -11.10
N ARG A 197 -2.52 1.10 -10.39
CA ARG A 197 -3.88 0.63 -10.10
C ARG A 197 -4.51 1.57 -9.06
N PRO A 198 -5.70 2.14 -9.34
CA PRO A 198 -6.32 3.09 -8.43
C PRO A 198 -6.71 2.41 -7.11
N GLN A 199 -6.38 3.04 -5.98
CA GLN A 199 -6.74 2.56 -4.65
C GLN A 199 -7.67 3.56 -3.93
N VAL A 200 -8.68 3.02 -3.24
CA VAL A 200 -9.59 3.80 -2.40
C VAL A 200 -9.01 3.84 -0.98
N LEU A 201 -8.66 5.04 -0.52
CA LEU A 201 -8.13 5.27 0.84
C LEU A 201 -9.23 5.53 1.87
N ILE A 202 -10.47 5.64 1.43
CA ILE A 202 -11.63 5.83 2.31
C ILE A 202 -11.92 4.49 2.98
N GLU A 203 -11.77 4.47 4.30
CA GLU A 203 -12.09 3.30 5.11
C GLU A 203 -13.58 3.00 5.04
N LYS A 204 -13.92 1.72 4.90
CA LYS A 204 -15.29 1.23 4.99
C LYS A 204 -15.50 0.70 6.42
N ASP A 205 -16.71 0.83 6.95
CA ASP A 205 -17.09 0.31 8.28
C ASP A 205 -17.05 -1.24 8.39
N ALA A 206 -16.57 -1.92 7.35
CA ALA A 206 -16.48 -3.38 7.31
C ALA A 206 -15.35 -3.88 8.23
N PRO A 207 -15.57 -5.01 8.93
CA PRO A 207 -14.52 -5.60 9.76
C PRO A 207 -13.31 -5.95 8.90
N ARG A 208 -12.13 -5.63 9.41
CA ARG A 208 -10.87 -5.99 8.74
C ARG A 208 -10.73 -7.51 8.71
N ARG A 209 -10.36 -8.03 7.55
CA ARG A 209 -10.07 -9.46 7.36
C ARG A 209 -9.05 -9.95 8.39
N THR A 210 -9.41 -11.03 9.08
CA THR A 210 -8.60 -11.60 10.18
C THR A 210 -7.94 -12.93 9.79
N ILE A 211 -8.53 -13.68 8.86
CA ILE A 211 -8.08 -15.03 8.45
C ILE A 211 -7.35 -14.94 7.11
N TRP A 212 -6.11 -15.43 7.07
CA TRP A 212 -5.19 -15.30 5.93
C TRP A 212 -4.70 -16.65 5.40
N ASP A 213 -5.57 -17.67 5.34
CA ASP A 213 -5.20 -19.03 4.90
C ASP A 213 -4.85 -19.12 3.40
N SER A 214 -5.48 -18.29 2.57
CA SER A 214 -5.21 -18.17 1.12
C SER A 214 -5.32 -16.71 0.69
N LEU A 215 -4.67 -16.31 -0.40
CA LEU A 215 -4.74 -14.91 -0.85
C LEU A 215 -6.18 -14.49 -1.21
N THR A 216 -6.90 -15.33 -1.94
CA THR A 216 -8.28 -15.10 -2.38
C THR A 216 -9.28 -15.66 -1.37
N HIS A 217 -10.22 -14.86 -0.87
CA HIS A 217 -11.36 -15.35 -0.09
C HIS A 217 -12.60 -15.60 -0.97
N LYS A 218 -13.49 -16.49 -0.51
CA LYS A 218 -14.77 -16.75 -1.16
C LYS A 218 -15.59 -15.45 -1.24
N GLY A 219 -15.84 -14.97 -2.46
CA GLY A 219 -16.64 -13.77 -2.72
C GLY A 219 -15.86 -12.47 -2.95
N GLU A 220 -14.53 -12.48 -2.81
CA GLU A 220 -13.69 -11.34 -3.24
C GLU A 220 -13.45 -11.41 -4.75
N ALA A 221 -13.65 -10.29 -5.46
CA ALA A 221 -13.33 -10.22 -6.87
C ALA A 221 -11.80 -10.17 -7.08
N PRO A 222 -11.27 -10.66 -8.21
CA PRO A 222 -9.84 -10.55 -8.52
C PRO A 222 -9.31 -9.11 -8.48
N SER A 223 -10.16 -8.13 -8.78
CA SER A 223 -9.83 -6.70 -8.75
C SER A 223 -9.68 -6.13 -7.35
N ASP A 224 -10.32 -6.72 -6.33
CA ASP A 224 -10.22 -6.26 -4.92
C ASP A 224 -8.90 -6.67 -4.27
N ILE A 225 -8.20 -7.64 -4.88
CA ILE A 225 -6.91 -8.14 -4.41
C ILE A 225 -5.83 -7.10 -4.76
N THR A 226 -5.25 -6.51 -3.72
CA THR A 226 -4.22 -5.46 -3.78
C THR A 226 -2.87 -5.96 -3.26
N GLY A 227 -1.81 -5.18 -3.46
CA GLY A 227 -0.51 -5.46 -2.85
C GLY A 227 -0.58 -5.64 -1.33
N GLU A 228 -1.47 -4.92 -0.64
CA GLU A 228 -1.68 -5.08 0.81
C GLU A 228 -2.15 -6.48 1.19
N SER A 229 -3.01 -7.11 0.38
CA SER A 229 -3.44 -8.49 0.62
C SER A 229 -2.28 -9.49 0.52
N VAL A 230 -1.34 -9.25 -0.40
CA VAL A 230 -0.11 -10.07 -0.56
C VAL A 230 0.79 -9.94 0.65
N ILE A 231 0.94 -8.72 1.17
CA ILE A 231 1.81 -8.44 2.33
C ILE A 231 1.23 -9.05 3.61
N GLN A 232 -0.09 -8.96 3.81
CA GLN A 232 -0.76 -9.59 4.95
C GLN A 232 -0.69 -11.11 4.87
N TYR A 233 -0.88 -11.68 3.68
CA TYR A 233 -0.72 -13.12 3.46
C TYR A 233 0.72 -13.58 3.68
N GLN A 234 1.70 -12.83 3.19
CA GLN A 234 3.13 -13.08 3.45
C GLN A 234 3.43 -13.04 4.95
N LEU A 235 2.92 -12.04 5.68
CA LEU A 235 3.10 -11.93 7.12
C LEU A 235 2.50 -13.13 7.87
N HIS A 236 1.34 -13.61 7.43
CA HIS A 236 0.71 -14.81 7.99
C HIS A 236 1.54 -16.08 7.73
N LEU A 237 2.08 -16.25 6.53
CA LEU A 237 2.98 -17.37 6.23
C LEU A 237 4.26 -17.32 7.09
N MET A 238 4.77 -16.11 7.35
CA MET A 238 5.91 -15.91 8.24
C MET A 238 5.57 -16.23 9.70
N SER A 239 4.37 -15.85 10.18
CA SER A 239 3.92 -16.25 11.53
C SER A 239 3.75 -17.76 11.68
N ASN A 240 3.45 -18.45 10.57
CA ASN A 240 3.34 -19.91 10.53
C ASN A 240 4.70 -20.61 10.37
N GLY A 241 5.81 -19.87 10.33
CA GLY A 241 7.18 -20.41 10.34
C GLY A 241 7.89 -20.43 8.98
N SER A 242 7.30 -19.86 7.92
CA SER A 242 7.97 -19.74 6.62
C SER A 242 9.04 -18.65 6.63
N SER A 243 10.11 -18.82 5.84
CA SER A 243 11.11 -17.76 5.67
C SER A 243 10.51 -16.54 4.94
N GLU A 244 11.04 -15.34 5.18
CA GLU A 244 10.55 -14.10 4.53
C GLU A 244 10.53 -14.22 3.00
N ARG A 245 11.58 -14.83 2.44
CA ARG A 245 11.73 -15.01 0.99
C ARG A 245 10.79 -16.08 0.44
N ASP A 246 10.66 -17.21 1.12
CA ASP A 246 9.79 -18.29 0.64
C ASP A 246 8.32 -17.88 0.72
N ALA A 247 7.93 -17.22 1.83
CA ALA A 247 6.62 -16.62 1.99
C ALA A 247 6.32 -15.59 0.88
N TYR A 248 7.31 -14.77 0.50
CA TYR A 248 7.16 -13.81 -0.60
C TYR A 248 6.89 -14.50 -1.93
N VAL A 249 7.65 -15.55 -2.27
CA VAL A 249 7.48 -16.29 -3.53
C VAL A 249 6.11 -16.96 -3.61
N VAL A 250 5.66 -17.58 -2.51
CA VAL A 250 4.33 -18.20 -2.44
C VAL A 250 3.23 -17.16 -2.61
N ALA A 251 3.30 -16.05 -1.87
CA ALA A 251 2.32 -14.97 -1.96
C ALA A 251 2.28 -14.33 -3.35
N CYS A 252 3.43 -14.07 -3.96
CA CYS A 252 3.52 -13.54 -5.33
C CYS A 252 2.98 -14.53 -6.37
N ARG A 253 3.22 -15.84 -6.22
CA ARG A 253 2.68 -16.85 -7.13
C ARG A 253 1.15 -16.84 -7.15
N GLU A 254 0.52 -16.80 -5.98
CA GLU A 254 -0.94 -16.70 -5.89
C GLU A 254 -1.45 -15.38 -6.48
N PHE A 255 -0.74 -14.29 -6.21
CA PHE A 255 -1.07 -12.98 -6.75
C PHE A 255 -1.00 -12.95 -8.28
N TYR A 256 0.04 -13.54 -8.87
CA TYR A 256 0.16 -13.65 -10.33
C TYR A 256 -0.95 -14.51 -10.94
N ALA A 257 -1.35 -15.59 -10.27
CA ALA A 257 -2.47 -16.40 -10.71
C ALA A 257 -3.79 -15.60 -10.72
N VAL A 258 -4.03 -14.78 -9.68
CA VAL A 258 -5.18 -13.87 -9.61
C VAL A 258 -5.14 -12.84 -10.75
N ARG A 259 -3.98 -12.21 -10.98
CA ARG A 259 -3.82 -11.19 -12.04
C ARG A 259 -3.99 -11.78 -13.43
N ALA A 260 -3.43 -12.96 -13.68
CA ALA A 260 -3.63 -13.68 -14.94
C ALA A 260 -5.10 -14.02 -15.17
N ARG A 261 -5.81 -14.46 -14.11
CA ARG A 261 -7.24 -14.73 -14.17
C ARG A 261 -8.03 -13.47 -14.52
N GLU A 262 -7.76 -12.37 -13.83
CA GLU A 262 -8.42 -11.08 -14.07
C GLU A 262 -8.26 -10.61 -15.53
N GLU A 263 -7.06 -10.72 -16.10
CA GLU A 263 -6.79 -10.33 -17.50
C GLU A 263 -7.57 -11.22 -18.49
N VAL A 264 -7.59 -12.53 -18.25
CA VAL A 264 -8.32 -13.48 -19.09
C VAL A 264 -9.82 -13.25 -18.99
N GLU A 265 -10.36 -13.05 -17.79
CA GLU A 265 -11.78 -12.75 -17.56
C GLU A 265 -12.21 -11.49 -18.31
N GLN A 266 -11.42 -10.41 -18.24
CA GLN A 266 -11.71 -9.18 -18.97
C GLN A 266 -11.69 -9.39 -20.49
N ARG A 267 -10.69 -10.10 -21.02
CA ARG A 267 -10.58 -10.39 -22.46
C ARG A 267 -11.77 -11.21 -22.96
N VAL A 268 -12.10 -12.28 -22.26
CA VAL A 268 -13.22 -13.17 -22.61
C VAL A 268 -14.54 -12.41 -22.53
N ALA A 269 -14.74 -11.57 -21.51
CA ALA A 269 -15.94 -10.75 -21.38
C ALA A 269 -16.11 -9.76 -22.55
N GLU A 270 -15.02 -9.13 -23.00
CA GLU A 270 -15.06 -8.25 -24.18
C GLU A 270 -15.39 -9.02 -25.47
N GLU A 271 -14.78 -10.19 -25.67
CA GLU A 271 -15.03 -11.06 -26.83
C GLU A 271 -16.48 -11.54 -26.87
N GLN A 272 -17.01 -12.00 -25.74
CA GLN A 272 -18.40 -12.41 -25.59
C GLN A 272 -19.34 -11.24 -25.86
N ALA A 273 -19.12 -10.07 -25.24
CA ALA A 273 -19.95 -8.89 -25.48
C ALA A 273 -19.99 -8.50 -26.97
N ARG A 274 -18.84 -8.57 -27.65
CA ARG A 274 -18.75 -8.31 -29.09
C ARG A 274 -19.50 -9.36 -29.92
N ALA A 275 -19.42 -10.64 -29.55
CA ALA A 275 -20.15 -11.71 -30.20
C ALA A 275 -21.68 -11.51 -30.07
N PHE A 276 -22.16 -11.00 -28.92
CA PHE A 276 -23.55 -10.61 -28.70
C PHE A 276 -23.93 -9.25 -29.33
N GLY A 277 -23.06 -8.66 -30.15
CA GLY A 277 -23.34 -7.43 -30.90
C GLY A 277 -23.11 -6.13 -30.12
N ALA A 278 -22.55 -6.18 -28.90
CA ALA A 278 -22.18 -4.98 -28.18
C ALA A 278 -21.06 -4.23 -28.91
N LYS A 279 -21.24 -2.91 -29.10
CA LYS A 279 -20.26 -2.03 -29.75
C LYS A 279 -19.52 -1.19 -28.70
N ARG A 280 -18.19 -1.24 -28.72
CA ARG A 280 -17.36 -0.42 -27.83
C ARG A 280 -17.37 1.04 -28.30
N VAL A 281 -17.76 1.97 -27.41
CA VAL A 281 -17.94 3.39 -27.78
C VAL A 281 -16.61 4.08 -28.14
N ASN A 282 -15.62 4.04 -27.25
CA ASN A 282 -14.27 4.56 -27.51
C ASN A 282 -13.27 3.78 -26.64
N SER A 283 -12.17 3.29 -27.22
CA SER A 283 -11.08 2.71 -26.44
C SER A 283 -10.33 3.77 -25.64
N GLU A 284 -9.68 3.38 -24.54
CA GLU A 284 -8.83 4.29 -23.77
C GLU A 284 -7.71 4.89 -24.63
N THR A 285 -7.16 4.13 -25.58
CA THR A 285 -6.19 4.62 -26.57
C THR A 285 -6.75 5.77 -27.42
N ILE A 286 -7.98 5.64 -27.93
CA ILE A 286 -8.61 6.70 -28.73
C ILE A 286 -8.85 7.93 -27.85
N LYS A 287 -9.27 7.75 -26.60
CA LYS A 287 -9.45 8.86 -25.64
C LYS A 287 -8.12 9.56 -25.36
N ALA A 288 -7.02 8.82 -25.20
CA ALA A 288 -5.68 9.36 -24.99
C ALA A 288 -5.21 10.17 -26.21
N ILE A 289 -5.30 9.62 -27.43
CA ILE A 289 -4.96 10.32 -28.69
C ILE A 289 -5.76 11.62 -28.83
N ARG A 290 -7.06 11.61 -28.50
CA ARG A 290 -7.89 12.83 -28.53
C ARG A 290 -7.39 13.89 -27.54
N LYS A 291 -6.91 13.49 -26.36
CA LYS A 291 -6.31 14.40 -25.37
C LYS A 291 -4.97 14.94 -25.87
N GLU A 292 -4.09 14.07 -26.39
CA GLU A 292 -2.79 14.45 -26.96
C GLU A 292 -2.93 15.43 -28.11
N THR A 293 -3.79 15.12 -29.09
CA THR A 293 -4.05 16.02 -30.23
C THR A 293 -4.59 17.38 -29.78
N LYS A 294 -5.42 17.43 -28.72
CA LYS A 294 -5.88 18.70 -28.13
C LYS A 294 -4.73 19.50 -27.53
N VAL A 295 -3.83 18.84 -26.80
CA VAL A 295 -2.63 19.49 -26.22
C VAL A 295 -1.69 19.95 -27.33
N ILE A 296 -1.42 19.11 -28.33
CA ILE A 296 -0.55 19.43 -29.48
C ILE A 296 -1.08 20.67 -30.22
N ARG A 297 -2.38 20.76 -30.50
CA ARG A 297 -2.96 21.95 -31.13
C ARG A 297 -2.76 23.22 -30.31
N LYS A 298 -2.80 23.11 -28.98
CA LYS A 298 -2.55 24.24 -28.08
C LYS A 298 -1.07 24.63 -28.11
N THR A 299 -0.18 23.65 -27.90
CA THR A 299 1.27 23.90 -27.85
C THR A 299 1.82 24.39 -29.19
N LEU A 300 1.27 23.95 -30.32
CA LEU A 300 1.66 24.45 -31.64
C LEU A 300 1.44 25.96 -31.78
N LYS A 301 0.30 26.48 -31.27
CA LYS A 301 0.04 27.92 -31.28
C LYS A 301 1.08 28.65 -30.42
N ASP A 302 1.37 28.13 -29.23
CA ASP A 302 2.33 28.72 -28.31
C ASP A 302 3.76 28.72 -28.88
N VAL A 303 4.16 27.64 -29.56
CA VAL A 303 5.46 27.54 -30.24
C VAL A 303 5.57 28.56 -31.35
N VAL A 304 4.54 28.70 -32.20
CA VAL A 304 4.53 29.72 -33.27
C VAL A 304 4.63 31.13 -32.70
N GLN A 305 3.89 31.43 -31.64
CA GLN A 305 3.98 32.75 -30.99
C GLN A 305 5.37 32.99 -30.38
N ASN A 306 5.96 31.97 -29.76
CA ASN A 306 7.30 32.06 -29.20
C ASN A 306 8.36 32.23 -30.29
N THR A 307 8.27 31.53 -31.42
CA THR A 307 9.20 31.71 -32.53
C THR A 307 9.08 33.10 -33.14
N LEU A 308 7.87 33.62 -33.34
CA LEU A 308 7.65 35.01 -33.78
C LEU A 308 8.27 36.02 -32.81
N ARG A 309 8.06 35.84 -31.50
CA ARG A 309 8.64 36.70 -30.46
C ARG A 309 10.17 36.65 -30.45
N LEU A 310 10.77 35.47 -30.59
CA LEU A 310 12.21 35.31 -30.65
C LEU A 310 12.80 35.96 -31.91
N ASN A 311 12.12 35.84 -33.05
CA ASN A 311 12.52 36.49 -34.29
C ASN A 311 12.45 38.02 -34.19
N ALA A 312 11.39 38.58 -33.61
CA ALA A 312 11.27 40.02 -33.39
C ALA A 312 12.44 40.58 -32.55
N ARG A 313 12.78 39.88 -31.45
CA ARG A 313 13.95 40.22 -30.61
C ARG A 313 15.27 40.18 -31.38
N ARG A 314 15.43 39.21 -32.29
CA ARG A 314 16.66 39.08 -33.11
C ARG A 314 16.79 40.21 -34.13
N VAL A 315 15.69 40.73 -34.65
CA VAL A 315 15.67 41.81 -35.65
C VAL A 315 15.85 43.20 -35.01
N GLY A 316 15.92 43.31 -33.68
CA GLY A 316 16.31 44.55 -32.99
C GLY A 316 15.19 45.60 -32.93
N VAL A 317 13.93 45.16 -32.88
CA VAL A 317 12.78 45.99 -32.45
C VAL A 317 12.50 45.75 -30.97
#